data_AF-A0A7W5UFA2-F1
#
_entry.id   AF-A0A7W5UFA2-F1
#
_cell.length_a   1.000
_cell.length_b   1.000
_cell.length_c   1.000
_cell.angle_alpha   90.00
_cell.angle_beta   90.00
_cell.angle_gamma   90.00
#
_symmetry.space_group_name_H-M   'P 1'
#
loop_
_entity.id
_entity.type
_entity.pdbx_description
1 polymer ?
#
loop_
_entity_poly.entity_id
_entity_poly.type
_entity_poly.pdbx_seq_one_letter_code
_entity_poly.pdbx_strand_id
1 'polypeptide(L)'
;MSEPQLSIRSSKARDLAHALARRTGQPINKLVEIALEHYDQELRQKSAQTPADTLWELMAEGRRSVPPGTTSAHDDLYDENGLPK
;
A
#
# COMPACT_ATOMS: atom_id res chain seq x y z
N MET A 1 16.17 30.67 15.60
CA MET A 1 14.95 30.53 16.42
C MET A 1 14.92 29.12 16.98
N SER A 2 14.50 28.90 18.23
CA SER A 2 14.44 27.54 18.79
C SER A 2 13.38 26.73 18.04
N GLU A 3 13.65 25.44 17.87
CA GLU A 3 12.68 24.52 17.28
C GLU A 3 11.39 24.47 18.12
N PRO A 4 10.20 24.43 17.49
CA PRO A 4 8.92 24.35 18.19
C PRO A 4 8.82 23.06 19.02
N GLN A 5 8.42 23.17 20.30
CA GLN A 5 8.19 22.00 21.14
C GLN A 5 6.83 21.36 20.87
N LEU A 6 6.80 20.02 20.84
CA LEU A 6 5.57 19.24 20.65
C LEU A 6 4.64 19.36 21.89
N SER A 7 3.41 19.83 21.67
CA SER A 7 2.38 19.90 22.71
C SER A 7 1.29 18.85 22.50
N ILE A 8 1.20 17.88 23.41
CA ILE A 8 0.15 16.86 23.39
C ILE A 8 -0.94 17.27 24.38
N ARG A 9 -2.13 17.63 23.89
CA ARG A 9 -3.26 18.09 24.74
C ARG A 9 -4.19 16.95 25.15
N SER A 10 -4.42 15.99 24.26
CA SER A 10 -5.24 14.81 24.52
C SER A 10 -4.60 13.93 25.60
N SER A 11 -5.37 13.60 26.65
CA SER A 11 -4.94 12.69 27.72
C SER A 11 -4.56 11.32 27.17
N LYS A 12 -5.44 10.73 26.36
CA LYS A 12 -5.20 9.44 25.70
C LYS A 12 -3.90 9.43 24.87
N ALA A 13 -3.65 10.48 24.09
CA ALA A 13 -2.44 10.57 23.28
C ALA A 13 -1.18 10.69 24.15
N ARG A 14 -1.26 11.44 25.25
CA ARG A 14 -0.17 11.60 26.22
C ARG A 14 0.18 10.26 26.88
N ASP A 15 -0.83 9.52 27.34
CA ASP A 15 -0.63 8.23 28.00
C ASP A 15 0.01 7.20 27.05
N LEU A 16 -0.45 7.17 25.80
CA LEU A 16 0.10 6.30 24.76
C LEU A 16 1.54 6.66 24.42
N ALA A 17 1.85 7.94 24.26
CA ALA A 17 3.21 8.42 23.99
C ALA A 17 4.18 8.05 25.14
N HIS A 18 3.77 8.23 26.39
CA HIS A 18 4.58 7.82 27.53
C HIS A 18 4.76 6.30 27.62
N ALA A 19 3.71 5.52 27.35
CA ALA A 19 3.80 4.06 27.33
C ALA A 19 4.77 3.56 26.26
N LEU A 20 4.74 4.15 25.07
CA LEU A 20 5.68 3.83 23.99
C LEU A 20 7.11 4.25 24.34
N ALA A 21 7.31 5.48 24.83
CA ALA A 21 8.63 5.97 25.22
C ALA A 21 9.30 5.06 26.26
N ARG A 22 8.53 4.58 27.26
CA ARG A 22 9.04 3.62 28.26
C ARG A 22 9.44 2.27 27.64
N ARG A 23 8.72 1.81 26.62
CA ARG A 23 8.96 0.50 25.98
C ARG A 23 10.11 0.55 24.99
N THR A 24 10.27 1.64 24.25
CA THR A 24 11.26 1.76 23.17
C THR A 24 12.53 2.50 23.60
N GLY A 25 12.50 3.21 24.73
CA GLY A 25 13.59 4.09 25.16
C GLY A 25 13.75 5.34 24.29
N GLN A 26 12.82 5.59 23.36
CA GLN A 26 12.87 6.75 22.46
C GLN A 26 12.16 7.96 23.09
N PRO A 27 12.62 9.19 22.79
CA PRO A 27 11.93 10.38 23.26
C PRO A 27 10.59 10.55 22.52
N ILE A 28 9.63 11.19 23.20
CA ILE A 28 8.24 11.30 22.73
C ILE A 28 8.14 12.02 21.38
N ASN A 29 8.93 13.08 21.18
CA ASN A 29 8.98 13.79 19.89
C ASN A 29 9.35 12.84 18.76
N LYS A 30 10.40 12.01 18.94
CA LYS A 30 10.85 11.08 17.91
C LYS A 30 9.80 10.01 17.60
N LEU A 31 9.11 9.51 18.63
CA LEU A 31 8.02 8.55 18.44
C LEU A 31 6.85 9.15 17.65
N VAL A 32 6.49 10.40 17.94
CA VAL A 32 5.40 11.08 17.24
C VAL A 32 5.79 11.40 15.80
N GLU A 33 7.03 11.81 15.53
CA GLU A 33 7.55 11.96 14.17
C GLU A 33 7.45 10.65 13.38
N ILE A 34 7.97 9.54 13.92
CA ILE A 34 7.92 8.23 13.28
C ILE A 34 6.48 7.79 13.01
N ALA A 35 5.58 7.99 13.98
CA ALA A 35 4.17 7.61 13.83
C ALA A 35 3.47 8.42 12.73
N LEU A 36 3.76 9.72 12.65
CA LEU A 36 3.19 10.60 11.61
C LEU A 36 3.77 10.29 10.23
N GLU A 37 5.08 10.03 10.12
CA GLU A 37 5.70 9.58 8.87
C GLU A 37 5.09 8.26 8.37
N HIS A 38 4.92 7.29 9.26
CA HIS A 38 4.30 6.01 8.90
C HIS A 38 2.86 6.20 8.43
N TYR A 39 2.09 7.05 9.12
CA TYR A 39 0.71 7.35 8.73
C TYR A 39 0.63 8.07 7.37
N ASP A 40 1.51 9.04 7.11
CA ASP A 40 1.59 9.72 5.81
C ASP A 40 1.95 8.74 4.68
N GLN A 41 2.94 7.86 4.90
CA GLN A 41 3.32 6.84 3.93
C GLN A 41 2.16 5.88 3.62
N GLU A 42 1.44 5.43 4.64
CA GLU A 42 0.27 4.56 4.47
C GLU A 42 -0.83 5.24 3.63
N LEU A 43 -1.09 6.53 3.88
CA LEU A 43 -2.05 7.31 3.10
C LEU A 43 -1.60 7.49 1.65
N ARG A 44 -0.32 7.79 1.42
CA ARG A 44 0.23 7.91 0.06
C ARG A 44 0.13 6.60 -0.70
N GLN A 45 0.49 5.48 -0.09
CA GLN A 45 0.39 4.16 -0.72
C GLN A 45 -1.06 3.82 -1.07
N LYS A 46 -2.00 4.05 -0.14
CA LYS A 46 -3.44 3.86 -0.42
C LYS A 46 -3.94 4.75 -1.55
N SER A 47 -3.46 5.98 -1.65
CA SER A 47 -3.83 6.90 -2.74
C SER A 47 -3.15 6.55 -4.07
N ALA A 48 -1.99 5.89 -4.02
CA ALA A 48 -1.23 5.48 -5.20
C ALA A 48 -1.72 4.16 -5.79
N GLN A 49 -2.39 3.31 -5.00
CA GLN A 49 -3.07 2.12 -5.50
C GLN A 49 -4.31 2.51 -6.29
N THR A 50 -4.22 2.40 -7.60
CA THR A 50 -5.35 2.55 -8.51
C THR A 50 -6.07 1.21 -8.69
N PRO A 51 -7.35 1.20 -9.13
CA PRO A 51 -8.02 -0.05 -9.51
C PRO A 51 -7.27 -0.85 -10.58
N ALA A 52 -6.47 -0.18 -11.42
CA ALA A 52 -5.64 -0.82 -12.42
C ALA A 52 -4.51 -1.64 -11.77
N ASP A 53 -3.93 -1.18 -10.66
CA ASP A 53 -2.88 -1.91 -9.95
C ASP A 53 -3.42 -3.23 -9.38
N THR A 54 -4.61 -3.20 -8.78
CA THR A 54 -5.31 -4.41 -8.32
C THR A 54 -5.62 -5.36 -9.49
N LEU A 55 -6.03 -4.83 -10.64
CA LEU A 55 -6.25 -5.64 -11.83
C LEU A 55 -4.95 -6.29 -12.33
N TRP A 56 -3.85 -5.54 -12.36
CA TRP A 56 -2.54 -6.07 -12.75
C TRP A 56 -2.03 -7.15 -11.81
N GLU A 57 -2.20 -6.98 -10.50
CA GLU A 57 -1.88 -8.00 -9.49
C GLU A 57 -2.70 -9.28 -9.70
N LEU A 58 -4.01 -9.14 -9.91
CA LEU A 58 -4.90 -10.27 -10.21
C LEU A 58 -4.48 -11.00 -11.48
N MET A 59 -4.16 -10.26 -12.55
CA MET A 59 -3.68 -10.83 -13.81
C MET A 59 -2.33 -11.53 -13.63
N ALA A 60 -1.43 -10.99 -12.81
CA ALA A 60 -0.14 -11.61 -12.50
C ALA A 60 -0.31 -12.92 -11.72
N GLU A 61 -1.23 -12.96 -10.76
CA GLU A 61 -1.58 -14.19 -10.03
C GLU A 61 -2.18 -15.25 -10.96
N GLY A 62 -3.18 -14.88 -11.77
CA GLY A 62 -3.82 -15.80 -12.72
C GLY A 62 -2.87 -16.40 -13.74
N ARG A 63 -1.83 -15.65 -14.16
CA ARG A 63 -0.79 -16.17 -15.07
C ARG A 63 0.04 -17.30 -14.48
N ARG A 64 0.14 -17.44 -13.16
CA ARG A 64 0.92 -18.53 -12.54
C ARG A 64 0.34 -19.91 -12.83
N SER A 65 -0.98 -19.99 -13.03
CA SER A 65 -1.68 -21.23 -13.37
C SER A 65 -1.75 -21.54 -14.87
N VAL A 66 -1.26 -20.64 -15.73
CA VAL A 66 -1.33 -20.81 -17.18
C VAL A 66 -0.14 -21.66 -17.65
N PRO A 67 -0.37 -22.82 -18.31
CA PRO A 67 0.71 -23.64 -18.83
C PRO A 67 1.59 -22.90 -19.85
N PRO A 68 2.90 -23.16 -19.89
CA PRO A 68 3.78 -22.62 -20.93
C PRO A 68 3.28 -22.96 -22.34
N GLY A 69 3.31 -21.98 -23.24
CA GLY A 69 2.83 -22.16 -24.62
C GLY A 69 1.32 -22.03 -24.79
N THR A 70 0.56 -21.72 -23.73
CA THR A 70 -0.85 -21.33 -23.88
C THR A 70 -0.93 -20.04 -24.70
N THR A 71 -1.63 -20.09 -25.83
CA THR A 71 -1.88 -18.94 -26.69
C THR A 71 -3.37 -18.65 -26.75
N SER A 72 -3.73 -17.42 -27.10
CA SER A 72 -5.09 -17.04 -27.48
C SER A 72 -5.27 -17.15 -29.00
N ALA A 73 -4.60 -18.12 -29.64
CA ALA A 73 -4.78 -18.38 -31.06
C ALA A 73 -6.12 -19.10 -31.24
N HIS A 74 -7.03 -18.48 -31.98
CA HIS A 74 -8.39 -19.00 -32.22
C HIS A 74 -8.67 -19.09 -33.71
N ASP A 75 -7.63 -19.30 -34.52
CA ASP A 75 -7.70 -19.41 -35.99
C ASP A 75 -8.54 -20.60 -36.43
N ASP A 76 -8.85 -21.53 -35.53
CA ASP A 76 -9.79 -22.63 -35.72
C ASP A 76 -11.25 -22.19 -35.61
N LEU A 77 -11.55 -21.21 -34.76
CA LEU A 77 -12.90 -20.72 -34.47
C LEU A 77 -13.31 -19.47 -35.27
N TYR A 78 -12.34 -18.59 -35.57
CA TYR A 78 -12.60 -17.31 -36.24
C TYR A 78 -11.85 -17.19 -37.57
N ASP A 79 -12.40 -16.44 -38.52
CA ASP A 79 -11.77 -16.09 -39.78
C ASP A 79 -10.77 -14.92 -39.63
N GLU A 80 -10.15 -14.50 -40.73
CA GLU A 80 -9.17 -13.40 -40.75
C GLU A 80 -9.77 -12.03 -40.35
N ASN A 81 -11.10 -11.91 -40.36
CA ASN A 81 -11.82 -10.70 -39.93
C ASN A 81 -12.30 -10.81 -38.47
N GLY A 82 -12.02 -11.93 -37.78
CA GLY A 82 -12.46 -12.20 -36.42
C GLY A 82 -13.92 -12.63 -36.30
N LEU A 83 -14.54 -13.09 -37.39
CA LEU A 83 -15.92 -13.60 -37.40
C LEU A 83 -15.92 -15.13 -37.22
N PRO A 84 -16.91 -15.70 -36.52
CA PRO A 84 -17.05 -17.15 -36.42
C PRO A 84 -17.16 -17.79 -37.81
N LYS A 85 -16.47 -18.91 -37.99
CA LYS A 85 -16.56 -19.72 -39.22
C LYS A 85 -17.90 -20.46 -39.36
#